data_AF-A0A9P5QN78-F1
#
_entry.id   AF-A0A9P5QN78-F1
#
_cell.length_a   1.000
_cell.length_b   1.000
_cell.length_c   1.000
_cell.angle_alpha   90.00
_cell.angle_beta   90.00
_cell.angle_gamma   90.00
#
_symmetry.space_group_name_H-M   'P 1'
#
loop_
_entity.id
_entity.type
_entity.pdbx_description
1 polymer ?
#
loop_
_entity_poly.entity_id
_entity_poly.type
_entity_poly.pdbx_seq_one_letter_code
_entity_poly.pdbx_strand_id
1 'polypeptide(L)'
;TWVVIKTIIRECLRNVSGGGKYTVPVQIPSDAPSGKVTFMWLWNNAIGNRELYSNCADIEIKGANGGKLTGVEPLIANYGADSLYLGEFGGNGQNDGREEFAKRKSITVTVGGSGSEQPSVTKPTQVPTSKPTETAVPKPTETTVPKPTKTVTRVVTKTVTKTKTKTRVIKPTCSP
;
A
#
# COMPACT_ATOMS: atom_id res chain seq x y z
N THR A 1 7.07 2.41 -11.64
CA THR A 1 7.09 0.94 -11.46
C THR A 1 7.22 0.61 -10.00
N TRP A 2 6.54 -0.43 -9.50
CA TRP A 2 6.66 -0.90 -8.11
C TRP A 2 7.58 -2.12 -8.04
N VAL A 3 8.44 -2.18 -7.03
CA VAL A 3 9.33 -3.32 -6.77
C VAL A 3 9.11 -3.78 -5.33
N VAL A 4 8.63 -5.01 -5.15
CA VAL A 4 8.48 -5.60 -3.82
C VAL A 4 9.83 -6.10 -3.34
N ILE A 5 10.28 -5.55 -2.21
CA ILE A 5 11.56 -5.89 -1.55
C ILE A 5 11.37 -6.72 -0.28
N LYS A 6 10.14 -6.83 0.23
CA LYS A 6 9.79 -7.69 1.36
C LYS A 6 8.37 -8.20 1.22
N THR A 7 8.19 -9.51 1.38
CA THR A 7 6.88 -10.17 1.45
C THR A 7 6.75 -10.84 2.82
N ILE A 8 5.63 -10.63 3.51
CA ILE A 8 5.29 -11.34 4.76
C ILE A 8 4.03 -12.14 4.48
N ILE A 9 4.11 -13.45 4.63
CA ILE A 9 3.00 -14.37 4.41
C ILE A 9 2.54 -14.89 5.79
N ARG A 10 1.23 -14.92 6.01
CA ARG A 10 0.53 -15.32 7.26
C ARG A 10 0.80 -14.50 8.51
N GLU A 11 1.99 -13.95 8.68
CA GLU A 11 2.37 -13.22 9.91
C GLU A 11 2.12 -11.70 9.83
N CYS A 12 1.55 -11.22 8.71
CA CYS A 12 1.20 -9.82 8.58
C CYS A 12 0.00 -9.49 9.47
N LEU A 13 0.20 -8.61 10.46
CA LEU A 13 -0.81 -8.18 11.44
C LEU A 13 -1.44 -9.29 12.32
N ARG A 14 -0.94 -10.54 12.26
CA ARG A 14 -1.58 -11.71 12.91
C ARG A 14 -1.74 -11.60 14.43
N ASN A 15 -0.81 -10.94 15.11
CA ASN A 15 -0.80 -10.84 16.57
C ASN A 15 -0.97 -9.40 17.07
N VAL A 16 -1.66 -8.56 16.29
CA VAL A 16 -1.89 -7.15 16.63
C VAL A 16 -3.31 -6.98 17.14
N SER A 17 -3.49 -6.91 18.46
CA SER A 17 -4.80 -6.68 19.08
C SER A 17 -5.09 -5.19 19.25
N GLY A 18 -6.32 -4.76 18.97
CA GLY A 18 -6.89 -3.49 19.48
C GLY A 18 -6.11 -2.21 19.10
N GLY A 19 -5.54 -2.13 17.90
CA GLY A 19 -4.72 -0.99 17.48
C GLY A 19 -3.30 -0.99 18.05
N GLY A 20 -2.82 -2.16 18.51
CA GLY A 20 -1.44 -2.36 18.94
C GLY A 20 -0.42 -1.93 17.89
N LYS A 21 0.81 -1.62 18.35
CA LYS A 21 1.91 -1.27 17.45
C LYS A 21 2.32 -2.49 16.63
N TYR A 22 2.46 -2.31 15.33
CA TYR A 22 3.03 -3.29 14.42
C TYR A 22 4.23 -2.70 13.71
N THR A 23 5.39 -3.35 13.85
CA THR A 23 6.64 -2.89 13.25
C THR A 23 7.24 -3.99 12.41
N VAL A 24 7.58 -3.67 11.17
CA VAL A 24 8.28 -4.57 10.26
C VAL A 24 9.59 -3.91 9.86
N PRO A 25 10.75 -4.50 10.18
CA PRO A 25 12.01 -4.03 9.63
C PRO A 25 12.05 -4.33 8.14
N VAL A 26 12.27 -3.32 7.30
CA VAL A 26 12.45 -3.47 5.85
C VAL A 26 13.87 -3.04 5.52
N GLN A 27 14.67 -3.98 5.03
CA GLN A 27 16.03 -3.69 4.61
C GLN A 27 16.00 -3.25 3.14
N ILE A 28 16.46 -2.03 2.87
CA ILE A 28 16.74 -1.59 1.49
C ILE A 28 18.04 -2.29 1.04
N PRO A 29 18.08 -2.93 -0.14
CA PRO A 29 19.31 -3.51 -0.69
C PRO A 29 20.42 -2.46 -0.82
N SER A 30 21.66 -2.84 -0.54
CA SER A 30 22.80 -1.91 -0.56
C SER A 30 23.16 -1.39 -1.96
N ASP A 31 22.77 -2.12 -3.01
CA ASP A 31 22.93 -1.71 -4.41
C ASP A 31 21.76 -0.87 -4.95
N ALA A 32 20.75 -0.61 -4.12
CA ALA A 32 19.64 0.27 -4.48
C ALA A 32 20.18 1.67 -4.79
N PRO A 33 19.72 2.30 -5.89
CA PRO A 33 20.16 3.63 -6.24
C PRO A 33 19.63 4.65 -5.23
N SER A 34 20.45 5.67 -4.95
CA SER A 34 20.01 6.83 -4.17
C SER A 34 18.91 7.60 -4.91
N GLY A 35 17.96 8.15 -4.15
CA GLY A 35 16.95 9.04 -4.72
C GLY A 35 15.64 9.09 -3.95
N LYS A 36 14.77 10.03 -4.35
CA LYS A 36 13.41 10.16 -3.84
C LYS A 36 12.50 9.13 -4.49
N VAL A 37 11.78 8.36 -3.68
CA VAL A 37 10.86 7.32 -4.13
C VAL A 37 9.61 7.30 -3.25
N THR A 38 8.53 6.74 -3.76
CA THR A 38 7.37 6.40 -2.94
C THR A 38 7.53 4.97 -2.44
N PHE A 39 7.44 4.78 -1.12
CA PHE A 39 7.29 3.49 -0.46
C PHE A 39 5.81 3.15 -0.35
N MET A 40 5.43 1.92 -0.68
CA MET A 40 4.06 1.43 -0.53
C MET A 40 4.04 0.23 0.40
N TRP A 41 3.21 0.31 1.45
CA TRP A 41 2.74 -0.85 2.19
C TRP A 41 1.45 -1.34 1.54
N LEU A 42 1.34 -2.66 1.40
CA LEU A 42 0.19 -3.32 0.78
C LEU A 42 -0.16 -4.59 1.57
N TRP A 43 -1.45 -4.84 1.77
CA TRP A 43 -1.95 -5.97 2.53
C TRP A 43 -3.21 -6.56 1.88
N ASN A 44 -3.11 -7.83 1.48
CA ASN A 44 -4.25 -8.68 1.13
C ASN A 44 -4.72 -9.35 2.44
N ASN A 45 -5.93 -9.05 2.89
CA ASN A 45 -6.41 -9.51 4.19
C ASN A 45 -6.73 -11.01 4.20
N ALA A 46 -6.47 -11.67 5.33
CA ALA A 46 -6.71 -13.11 5.47
C ALA A 46 -8.18 -13.46 5.72
N ILE A 47 -8.85 -12.70 6.58
CA ILE A 47 -10.21 -12.96 7.09
C ILE A 47 -11.05 -11.69 6.91
N GLY A 48 -12.33 -11.87 6.60
CA GLY A 48 -13.30 -10.79 6.41
C GLY A 48 -13.61 -10.51 4.94
N ASN A 49 -14.08 -9.30 4.65
CA ASN A 49 -14.34 -8.86 3.28
C ASN A 49 -13.09 -8.99 2.42
N ARG A 50 -13.24 -9.39 1.16
CA ARG A 50 -12.12 -9.55 0.24
C ARG A 50 -11.63 -8.17 -0.18
N GLU A 51 -10.59 -7.69 0.49
CA GLU A 51 -10.15 -6.31 0.41
C GLU A 51 -8.62 -6.22 0.25
N LEU A 52 -8.22 -5.16 -0.44
CA LEU A 52 -6.83 -4.75 -0.57
C LEU A 52 -6.62 -3.44 0.18
N TYR A 53 -5.70 -3.46 1.14
CA TYR A 53 -5.29 -2.27 1.87
C TYR A 53 -3.94 -1.80 1.35
N SER A 54 -3.77 -0.48 1.20
CA SER A 54 -2.48 0.10 0.83
C SER A 54 -2.30 1.53 1.35
N ASN A 55 -1.10 1.84 1.84
CA ASN A 55 -0.68 3.20 2.17
C ASN A 55 0.67 3.50 1.51
N CYS A 56 0.85 4.76 1.12
CA CYS A 56 2.08 5.25 0.52
C CYS A 56 2.77 6.27 1.43
N ALA A 57 4.10 6.34 1.35
CA ALA A 57 4.93 7.34 2.00
C ALA A 57 6.07 7.76 1.07
N ASP A 58 6.36 9.05 0.98
CA ASP A 58 7.53 9.52 0.26
C ASP A 58 8.78 9.37 1.12
N ILE A 59 9.82 8.75 0.57
CA ILE A 59 11.09 8.49 1.24
C ILE A 59 12.26 8.89 0.35
N GLU A 60 13.43 9.04 0.95
CA GLU A 60 14.69 9.19 0.24
C GLU A 60 15.60 8.01 0.57
N ILE A 61 15.98 7.25 -0.45
CA ILE A 61 16.98 6.18 -0.32
C ILE A 61 18.35 6.83 -0.36
N LYS A 62 19.15 6.58 0.69
CA LYS A 62 20.57 6.90 0.75
C LYS A 62 21.36 5.64 0.40
N GLY A 63 21.50 5.38 -0.89
CA GLY A 63 22.08 4.15 -1.45
C GLY A 63 23.31 4.44 -2.32
N ALA A 64 23.48 3.67 -3.40
CA ALA A 64 24.60 3.84 -4.33
C ALA A 64 24.40 5.04 -5.28
N ASN A 65 25.50 5.55 -5.86
CA ASN A 65 25.46 6.51 -6.97
C ASN A 65 25.27 5.74 -8.29
N GLY A 66 24.05 5.79 -8.83
CA GLY A 66 23.58 4.75 -9.74
C GLY A 66 23.35 3.43 -8.98
N GLY A 67 22.82 2.41 -9.66
CA GLY A 67 22.56 1.12 -9.05
C GLY A 67 21.33 0.44 -9.62
N LYS A 68 20.89 -0.62 -8.94
CA LYS A 68 19.70 -1.36 -9.34
C LYS A 68 18.89 -1.78 -8.12
N LEU A 69 17.59 -1.87 -8.31
CA LEU A 69 16.67 -2.45 -7.34
C LEU A 69 15.96 -3.62 -8.01
N THR A 70 16.22 -4.83 -7.53
CA THR A 70 15.60 -6.05 -8.04
C THR A 70 14.64 -6.63 -7.02
N GLY A 71 13.48 -7.06 -7.49
CA GLY A 71 12.46 -7.72 -6.70
C GLY A 71 11.42 -8.34 -7.61
N VAL A 72 10.17 -8.33 -7.17
CA VAL A 72 9.01 -8.83 -7.92
C VAL A 72 7.88 -7.81 -7.93
N GLU A 73 6.91 -7.99 -8.82
CA GLU A 73 5.70 -7.17 -8.84
C GLU A 73 4.85 -7.35 -7.55
N PRO A 74 4.05 -6.34 -7.17
CA PRO A 74 3.09 -6.50 -6.08
C PRO A 74 1.95 -7.46 -6.50
N LEU A 75 1.49 -8.28 -5.56
CA LEU A 75 0.25 -9.06 -5.76
C LEU A 75 -0.94 -8.18 -5.42
N ILE A 76 -1.69 -7.78 -6.44
CA ILE A 76 -2.95 -7.05 -6.30
C ILE A 76 -4.07 -8.10 -6.38
N ALA A 77 -4.63 -8.48 -5.23
CA ALA A 77 -5.78 -9.36 -5.17
C ALA A 77 -6.98 -8.64 -4.56
N ASN A 78 -8.18 -9.12 -4.86
CA ASN A 78 -9.43 -8.63 -4.28
C ASN A 78 -9.65 -7.11 -4.45
N TYR A 79 -9.18 -6.56 -5.57
CA TYR A 79 -9.33 -5.17 -5.96
C TYR A 79 -10.13 -5.05 -7.26
N GLY A 80 -11.46 -5.05 -7.14
CA GLY A 80 -12.37 -4.99 -8.29
C GLY A 80 -12.53 -6.32 -9.03
N ALA A 81 -13.40 -6.34 -10.03
CA ALA A 81 -13.88 -7.56 -10.70
C ALA A 81 -12.79 -8.33 -11.47
N ASP A 82 -11.79 -7.61 -12.02
CA ASP A 82 -10.75 -8.20 -12.88
C ASP A 82 -9.49 -8.62 -12.11
N SER A 83 -9.44 -8.36 -10.80
CA SER A 83 -8.29 -8.74 -9.99
C SER A 83 -8.31 -10.21 -9.62
N LEU A 84 -7.13 -10.73 -9.28
CA LEU A 84 -7.02 -12.06 -8.69
C LEU A 84 -7.91 -12.16 -7.45
N TYR A 85 -8.74 -13.20 -7.38
CA TYR A 85 -9.51 -13.50 -6.18
C TYR A 85 -8.69 -14.37 -5.22
N LEU A 86 -8.50 -13.92 -3.98
CA LEU A 86 -7.91 -14.69 -2.89
C LEU A 86 -8.96 -14.93 -1.79
N GLY A 87 -9.36 -16.20 -1.64
CA GLY A 87 -10.31 -16.65 -0.62
C GLY A 87 -9.79 -16.51 0.81
N GLU A 88 -10.62 -16.84 1.81
CA GLU A 88 -10.20 -16.76 3.21
C GLU A 88 -9.10 -17.78 3.55
N PHE A 89 -8.11 -17.35 4.34
CA PHE A 89 -6.98 -18.20 4.74
C PHE A 89 -6.58 -18.08 6.22
N GLY A 90 -7.55 -17.81 7.10
CA GLY A 90 -7.35 -17.69 8.54
C GLY A 90 -6.98 -19.00 9.27
N GLY A 91 -7.30 -20.15 8.68
CA GLY A 91 -7.13 -21.47 9.27
C GLY A 91 -5.92 -22.25 8.74
N ASN A 92 -5.63 -23.36 9.41
CA ASN A 92 -4.60 -24.31 8.99
C ASN A 92 -5.04 -25.01 7.69
N GLY A 93 -4.13 -25.15 6.73
CA GLY A 93 -4.39 -25.86 5.47
C GLY A 93 -5.20 -25.09 4.42
N GLN A 94 -5.69 -23.88 4.73
CA GLN A 94 -6.33 -23.03 3.73
C GLN A 94 -5.28 -22.43 2.77
N ASN A 95 -5.67 -22.27 1.49
CA ASN A 95 -4.83 -21.69 0.45
C ASN A 95 -4.64 -20.19 0.69
N ASP A 96 -3.43 -19.78 1.03
CA ASP A 96 -3.03 -18.39 1.29
C ASP A 96 -2.56 -17.65 0.03
N GLY A 97 -2.77 -18.24 -1.15
CA GLY A 97 -2.34 -17.67 -2.42
C GLY A 97 -0.83 -17.77 -2.66
N ARG A 98 -0.08 -18.58 -1.89
CA ARG A 98 1.38 -18.71 -2.04
C ARG A 98 1.82 -18.99 -3.48
N GLU A 99 1.05 -19.76 -4.23
CA GLU A 99 1.33 -20.03 -5.64
C GLU A 99 1.24 -18.77 -6.51
N GLU A 100 0.25 -17.91 -6.26
CA GLU A 100 0.10 -16.64 -6.96
C GLU A 100 1.22 -15.66 -6.60
N PHE A 101 1.64 -15.64 -5.33
CA PHE A 101 2.84 -14.91 -4.92
C PHE A 101 4.11 -15.41 -5.61
N ALA A 102 4.22 -16.71 -5.92
CA ALA A 102 5.36 -17.30 -6.61
C ALA A 102 5.38 -17.01 -8.12
N LYS A 103 4.20 -16.80 -8.74
CA LYS A 103 4.06 -16.48 -10.17
C LYS A 103 4.44 -15.03 -10.52
N ARG A 104 4.62 -14.16 -9.52
CA ARG A 104 4.91 -12.73 -9.72
C ARG A 104 6.19 -12.53 -10.51
N LYS A 105 6.11 -11.69 -11.53
CA LYS A 105 7.22 -11.38 -12.41
C LYS A 105 8.32 -10.68 -11.65
N SER A 106 9.57 -11.02 -11.97
CA SER A 106 10.72 -10.26 -11.48
C SER A 106 10.76 -8.89 -12.15
N ILE A 107 11.10 -7.88 -11.35
CA ILE A 107 11.28 -6.50 -11.80
C ILE A 107 12.65 -6.03 -11.36
N THR A 108 13.41 -5.47 -12.29
CA THR A 108 14.66 -4.75 -12.01
C THR A 108 14.53 -3.33 -12.51
N VAL A 109 14.74 -2.36 -11.61
CA VAL A 109 14.90 -0.95 -11.95
C VAL A 109 16.38 -0.63 -11.89
N THR A 110 16.94 0.00 -12.92
CA THR A 110 18.35 0.41 -12.97
C THR A 110 18.42 1.92 -13.14
N VAL A 111 19.31 2.56 -12.39
CA VAL A 111 19.60 4.00 -12.49
C VAL A 111 21.08 4.14 -12.79
N GLY A 112 21.42 4.88 -13.85
CA GLY A 112 22.81 5.18 -14.18
C GLY A 112 23.44 6.14 -13.16
N GLY A 113 24.74 6.00 -12.91
CA GLY A 113 25.48 6.93 -12.06
C GLY A 113 25.90 8.16 -12.87
N SER A 114 25.21 9.28 -12.69
CA SER A 114 25.71 10.62 -13.01
C SER A 114 24.85 11.67 -12.29
N GLY A 115 25.46 12.77 -11.87
CA GLY A 115 24.91 13.73 -10.91
C GLY A 115 23.51 14.24 -11.24
N SER A 116 22.66 14.25 -10.21
CA SER A 116 21.38 14.98 -10.17
C SER A 116 20.55 14.92 -11.46
N GLU A 117 20.15 13.72 -11.90
CA GLU A 117 19.07 13.63 -12.86
C GLU A 117 18.05 12.57 -12.46
N GLN A 118 16.80 13.03 -12.46
CA GLN A 118 15.59 12.31 -12.08
C GLN A 118 15.49 10.97 -12.82
N PRO A 119 15.09 9.88 -12.15
CA PRO A 119 14.98 8.57 -12.80
C PRO A 119 13.98 8.63 -13.97
N SER A 120 14.51 8.47 -15.18
CA SER A 120 13.76 8.16 -16.39
C SER A 120 13.16 6.76 -16.26
N VAL A 121 11.84 6.66 -16.14
CA VAL A 121 11.13 5.38 -16.18
C VAL A 121 11.03 4.94 -17.63
N THR A 122 11.89 4.01 -18.06
CA THR A 122 11.69 3.33 -19.34
C THR A 122 10.39 2.52 -19.27
N LYS A 123 9.40 2.91 -20.07
CA LYS A 123 8.11 2.22 -20.22
C LYS A 123 8.34 0.75 -20.60
N PRO A 124 7.60 -0.22 -20.05
CA PRO A 124 7.60 -1.58 -20.57
C PRO A 124 7.12 -1.57 -22.02
N THR A 125 7.88 -2.19 -22.92
CA THR A 125 7.46 -2.44 -24.31
C THR A 125 6.16 -3.25 -24.29
N GLN A 126 5.04 -2.58 -24.59
CA GLN A 126 3.76 -3.24 -24.83
C GLN A 126 3.78 -3.82 -26.23
N VAL A 127 3.65 -5.14 -26.33
CA VAL A 127 3.23 -5.81 -27.57
C VAL A 127 1.78 -5.37 -27.86
N PRO A 128 1.45 -4.91 -29.08
CA PRO A 128 0.12 -4.40 -29.38
C PRO A 128 -0.89 -5.55 -29.31
N THR A 129 -1.76 -5.52 -28.30
CA THR A 129 -2.92 -6.40 -28.22
C THR A 129 -4.15 -5.58 -28.58
N SER A 130 -4.95 -6.13 -29.50
CA SER A 130 -6.07 -5.50 -30.18
C SER A 130 -7.11 -4.86 -29.23
N LYS A 131 -7.52 -3.64 -29.60
CA LYS A 131 -8.68 -2.91 -29.07
C LYS A 131 -9.95 -3.80 -29.09
N PRO A 132 -10.64 -4.03 -27.96
CA PRO A 132 -12.00 -4.53 -27.99
C PRO A 132 -12.98 -3.38 -28.25
N THR A 133 -13.94 -3.64 -29.14
CA THR A 133 -15.07 -2.79 -29.49
C THR A 133 -15.93 -2.50 -28.26
N GLU A 134 -16.15 -1.22 -28.00
CA GLU A 134 -17.07 -0.70 -26.98
C GLU A 134 -18.50 -1.08 -27.36
N THR A 135 -19.11 -1.98 -26.56
CA THR A 135 -20.56 -2.22 -26.62
C THR A 135 -21.19 -1.45 -25.47
N ALA A 136 -22.10 -0.53 -25.81
CA ALA A 136 -22.80 0.32 -24.85
C ALA A 136 -23.64 -0.53 -23.88
N VAL A 137 -23.41 -0.38 -22.58
CA VAL A 137 -24.25 -0.90 -21.48
C VAL A 137 -25.04 0.27 -20.90
N PRO A 138 -26.36 0.11 -20.60
CA PRO A 138 -27.23 1.24 -20.30
C PRO A 138 -26.99 1.86 -18.91
N LYS A 139 -27.29 3.16 -18.85
CA LYS A 139 -27.31 4.03 -17.66
C LYS A 139 -28.09 3.40 -16.49
N PRO A 140 -27.58 3.41 -15.24
CA PRO A 140 -28.36 2.98 -14.07
C PRO A 140 -29.49 3.98 -13.78
N THR A 141 -30.69 3.45 -13.58
CA THR A 141 -31.87 4.21 -13.12
C THR A 141 -31.70 4.61 -11.66
N GLU A 142 -31.82 5.91 -11.40
CA GLU A 142 -31.78 6.53 -10.08
C GLU A 142 -33.00 6.08 -9.26
N THR A 143 -32.78 5.29 -8.21
CA THR A 143 -33.83 4.94 -7.23
C THR A 143 -33.79 5.95 -6.09
N THR A 144 -34.85 6.75 -5.97
CA THR A 144 -35.04 7.72 -4.88
C THR A 144 -35.19 7.00 -3.53
N VAL A 145 -34.18 7.12 -2.67
CA VAL A 145 -34.27 6.79 -1.24
C VAL A 145 -34.86 7.99 -0.49
N PRO A 146 -35.86 7.81 0.41
CA PRO A 146 -36.46 8.93 1.13
C PRO A 146 -35.51 9.54 2.17
N LYS A 147 -35.55 10.88 2.23
CA LYS A 147 -34.84 11.78 3.15
C LYS A 147 -35.11 11.45 4.62
N PRO A 148 -34.09 11.31 5.49
CA PRO A 148 -34.32 11.14 6.92
C PRO A 148 -34.77 12.47 7.58
N THR A 149 -35.87 12.36 8.32
CA THR A 149 -36.51 13.42 9.12
C THR A 149 -35.62 13.86 10.28
N LYS A 150 -35.57 15.18 10.55
CA LYS A 150 -34.80 15.78 11.64
C LYS A 150 -35.38 15.39 13.00
N THR A 151 -34.62 14.65 13.81
CA THR A 151 -34.89 14.50 15.25
C THR A 151 -34.03 15.49 16.02
N VAL A 152 -34.70 16.35 16.81
CA VAL A 152 -34.06 17.32 17.71
C VAL A 152 -33.45 16.55 18.88
N THR A 153 -32.13 16.66 19.09
CA THR A 153 -31.48 16.18 20.32
C THR A 153 -30.71 17.33 20.96
N ARG A 154 -31.03 17.54 22.24
CA ARG A 154 -30.60 18.59 23.15
C ARG A 154 -29.07 18.62 23.32
N VAL A 155 -28.46 19.78 23.08
CA VAL A 155 -27.03 20.05 23.34
C VAL A 155 -26.80 20.09 24.86
N VAL A 156 -25.93 19.20 25.36
CA VAL A 156 -25.39 19.30 26.73
C VAL A 156 -23.97 19.85 26.61
N THR A 157 -23.80 21.11 26.98
CA THR A 157 -22.50 21.78 27.05
C THR A 157 -21.72 21.22 28.25
N LYS A 158 -20.58 20.55 28.01
CA LYS A 158 -19.60 20.22 29.06
C LYS A 158 -18.43 21.20 28.99
N THR A 159 -18.30 22.01 30.04
CA THR A 159 -17.18 22.91 30.30
C THR A 159 -15.91 22.10 30.55
N VAL A 160 -14.82 22.38 29.82
CA VAL A 160 -13.49 21.77 30.04
C VAL A 160 -12.59 22.78 30.74
N THR A 161 -12.25 22.50 31.99
CA THR A 161 -11.25 23.26 32.77
C THR A 161 -9.86 22.70 32.47
N LYS A 162 -8.91 23.58 32.08
CA LYS A 162 -7.51 23.22 31.82
C LYS A 162 -6.74 22.98 33.12
N THR A 163 -6.12 21.80 33.26
CA THR A 163 -5.07 21.56 34.27
C THR A 163 -3.76 21.24 33.55
N LYS A 164 -2.74 22.09 33.73
CA LYS A 164 -1.37 21.85 33.24
C LYS A 164 -0.64 20.91 34.20
N THR A 165 0.00 19.85 33.72
CA THR A 165 1.26 19.34 34.31
C THR A 165 2.12 18.65 33.24
N LYS A 166 3.42 18.85 33.36
CA LYS A 166 4.49 18.75 32.34
C LYS A 166 4.76 17.34 31.83
N THR A 167 4.87 17.18 30.51
CA THR A 167 5.61 16.07 29.88
C THR A 167 6.78 16.67 29.09
N ARG A 168 8.00 16.21 29.40
CA ARG A 168 9.27 16.66 28.83
C ARG A 168 9.38 16.16 27.38
N VAL A 169 9.29 17.08 26.41
CA VAL A 169 9.53 16.79 24.99
C VAL A 169 11.02 17.01 24.71
N ILE A 170 11.74 15.95 24.34
CA ILE A 170 13.08 16.06 23.77
C ILE A 170 12.89 16.35 22.29
N LYS A 171 13.22 17.56 21.85
CA LYS A 171 13.28 17.94 20.43
C LYS A 171 14.57 17.39 19.83
N PRO A 172 14.56 16.73 18.66
CA PRO A 172 15.76 16.63 17.85
C PRO A 172 16.01 17.98 17.19
N THR A 173 17.14 18.59 17.54
CA THR A 173 17.71 19.76 16.87
C THR A 173 18.19 19.36 15.48
N CYS A 174 17.60 19.95 14.43
CA CYS A 174 18.28 20.16 13.16
C CYS A 174 18.83 21.59 13.15
N SER A 175 20.10 21.73 12.79
CA SER A 175 20.77 22.98 12.41
C SER A 175 21.51 22.69 11.08
N PRO A 176 21.80 23.72 10.28
CA PRO A 176 21.61 23.80 8.83
C PRO A 176 22.38 22.80 7.98
#